data_AF-R7YK41-F1
#
_entry.id   AF-R7YK41-F1
#
_cell.length_a   1.000
_cell.length_b   1.000
_cell.length_c   1.000
_cell.angle_alpha   90.00
_cell.angle_beta   90.00
_cell.angle_gamma   90.00
#
_symmetry.space_group_name_H-M   'P 1'
#
loop_
_entity.id
_entity.type
_entity.pdbx_description
1 polymer ?
#
loop_
_entity_poly.entity_id
_entity_poly.type
_entity_poly.pdbx_seq_one_letter_code
_entity_poly.pdbx_strand_id
1 'polypeptide(L)'
;MPGASGSPSAEHAATAPDQYGGSARQKLFGRAFYESIGSPKLILAPMVEQSEFAWRMLTRSFMSPSTSKNLLAYTPMFHSRMFTDTPKYRESHFQPLKTTLPSPPDTYHASQYTDADMYLDGNPAIDRPLFVQFCSNSPEDLLQAAHHVAPFCDAVDLNLGCPQGIARRGHYGAFLQEDWDLVYKLIDRLHTELAVPVTAKMRILETREKTLEYAKTILSAGASIITVHGRQRDQKGHATGLADWSVIKYLRDNLPPDTVVFANGNILTYGDIEQCLQATGADGVMSAEGNLYDPSIFAEPPPVGSEGREYWRGRDGKGGYRMDAVMRRYMDIIHRYILGQAPPARPPLFLPSDAISTEHDSTSAPAATNAPPCQPKSHTRPEDSDQLEGPPSKKQKQKNSKPQGKQEKVTSPNLTAMQPHLFHLLRPLVSKHIPVRDALARCRAGDLPAFEHVLSLVEDAVKQGLLAYEADAAAFETAPPEEAAADEKLDESSVRTVARVKRPWWVCQPYVRPLPKEALAKGALSLTKKQKKRMEDEQAREEAEAKAVGLTPGGKVEAEVEARGQTVEIPKEGLVCG
;
A
#
# COMPACT_ATOMS: atom_id res chain seq x y z
N MET A 1 46.95 53.71 -40.11
CA MET A 1 45.73 53.90 -39.28
C MET A 1 44.66 52.96 -39.81
N PRO A 2 43.88 52.30 -38.94
CA PRO A 2 43.70 50.84 -38.98
C PRO A 2 42.25 50.36 -39.22
N GLY A 3 42.09 49.04 -39.37
CA GLY A 3 40.85 48.29 -39.04
C GLY A 3 39.90 48.04 -40.23
N ALA A 4 39.20 46.91 -40.36
CA ALA A 4 39.07 45.73 -39.53
C ALA A 4 38.50 44.55 -40.33
N SER A 5 38.82 43.37 -39.83
CA SER A 5 38.27 42.02 -40.04
C SER A 5 36.78 41.85 -40.43
N GLY A 6 36.55 40.95 -41.39
CA GLY A 6 35.85 39.67 -41.14
C GLY A 6 34.34 39.59 -41.37
N SER A 7 33.92 38.73 -42.32
CA SER A 7 32.71 37.88 -42.29
C SER A 7 32.74 36.87 -43.45
N PRO A 8 32.64 35.55 -43.23
CA PRO A 8 32.28 34.61 -44.29
C PRO A 8 30.76 34.51 -44.44
N SER A 9 30.34 34.30 -45.68
CA SER A 9 28.98 34.17 -46.18
C SER A 9 28.17 33.08 -45.48
N ALA A 10 26.98 33.44 -45.01
CA ALA A 10 25.92 32.52 -44.63
C ALA A 10 25.23 32.00 -45.91
N GLU A 11 25.35 30.69 -46.16
CA GLU A 11 24.49 30.00 -47.13
C GLU A 11 23.10 29.79 -46.53
N HIS A 12 22.09 30.06 -47.37
CA HIS A 12 20.67 29.93 -47.10
C HIS A 12 20.27 28.48 -46.74
N ALA A 13 19.90 28.25 -45.48
CA ALA A 13 18.96 27.19 -45.13
C ALA A 13 17.55 27.81 -45.06
N ALA A 14 16.76 27.59 -46.10
CA ALA A 14 15.36 27.97 -46.13
C ALA A 14 14.58 27.16 -45.08
N THR A 15 14.01 27.83 -44.10
CA THR A 15 13.03 27.26 -43.17
C THR A 15 11.70 27.07 -43.90
N ALA A 16 11.19 25.84 -43.92
CA ALA A 16 9.84 25.55 -44.34
C ALA A 16 8.84 26.14 -43.32
N PRO A 17 7.67 26.64 -43.75
CA PRO A 17 6.71 27.26 -42.84
C PRO A 17 6.00 26.20 -42.00
N ASP A 18 5.90 26.47 -40.70
CA ASP A 18 5.01 25.78 -39.76
C ASP A 18 3.56 25.85 -40.27
N GLN A 19 3.06 24.73 -40.76
CA GLN A 19 1.66 24.54 -41.15
C GLN A 19 0.93 23.58 -40.20
N TYR A 20 1.01 23.78 -38.88
CA TYR A 20 0.04 23.15 -37.96
C TYR A 20 -0.27 24.07 -36.79
N GLY A 21 -1.30 24.89 -36.98
CA GLY A 21 -1.92 25.69 -35.92
C GLY A 21 -2.66 24.82 -34.92
N GLY A 22 -1.94 24.36 -33.91
CA GLY A 22 -2.49 23.89 -32.64
C GLY A 22 -1.53 24.34 -31.54
N SER A 23 -1.98 25.20 -30.64
CA SER A 23 -1.18 25.59 -29.46
C SER A 23 -0.81 24.31 -28.71
N ALA A 24 0.46 23.89 -28.80
CA ALA A 24 0.97 22.79 -28.02
C ALA A 24 0.77 23.16 -26.54
N ARG A 25 -0.09 22.41 -25.84
CA ARG A 25 -0.39 22.64 -24.44
C ARG A 25 0.92 22.56 -23.66
N GLN A 26 1.34 23.64 -23.04
CA GLN A 26 2.62 23.72 -22.34
C GLN A 26 2.68 22.65 -21.24
N LYS A 27 3.73 21.82 -21.26
CA LYS A 27 4.02 20.85 -20.19
C LYS A 27 4.26 21.61 -18.89
N LEU A 28 3.34 21.48 -17.94
CA LEU A 28 3.52 22.03 -16.59
C LEU A 28 4.61 21.24 -15.85
N PHE A 29 5.30 21.89 -14.92
CA PHE A 29 6.42 21.30 -14.19
C PHE A 29 6.40 21.71 -12.72
N GLY A 30 6.92 20.86 -11.84
CA GLY A 30 7.09 21.17 -10.42
C GLY A 30 5.78 21.51 -9.71
N ARG A 31 5.80 22.57 -8.88
CA ARG A 31 4.65 23.11 -8.16
C ARG A 31 3.44 23.39 -9.06
N ALA A 32 3.66 24.02 -10.21
CA ALA A 32 2.58 24.38 -11.14
C ALA A 32 1.84 23.13 -11.66
N PHE A 33 2.57 22.04 -11.92
CA PHE A 33 1.96 20.76 -12.25
C PHE A 33 1.14 20.20 -11.08
N TYR A 34 1.71 20.16 -9.88
CA TYR A 34 1.00 19.66 -8.70
C TYR A 34 -0.30 20.44 -8.41
N GLU A 35 -0.27 21.76 -8.56
CA GLU A 35 -1.45 22.60 -8.39
C GLU A 35 -2.51 22.34 -9.47
N SER A 36 -2.07 22.09 -10.71
CA SER A 36 -2.99 21.78 -11.82
C SER A 36 -3.77 20.48 -11.64
N ILE A 37 -3.23 19.52 -10.86
CA ILE A 37 -3.91 18.26 -10.53
C ILE A 37 -4.70 18.34 -9.20
N GLY A 38 -4.91 19.55 -8.67
CA GLY A 38 -5.73 19.79 -7.47
C GLY A 38 -4.98 19.71 -6.15
N SER A 39 -3.65 19.76 -6.17
CA SER A 39 -2.80 19.71 -4.96
C SER A 39 -3.14 18.52 -4.02
N PRO A 40 -3.11 17.27 -4.52
CA PRO A 40 -3.51 16.12 -3.73
C PRO A 40 -2.61 15.93 -2.51
N LYS A 41 -3.24 15.84 -1.33
CA LYS A 41 -2.54 15.55 -0.05
C LYS A 41 -2.58 14.07 0.32
N LEU A 42 -3.50 13.32 -0.28
CA LEU A 42 -3.76 11.92 0.02
C LEU A 42 -3.26 11.10 -1.17
N ILE A 43 -2.31 10.19 -0.93
CA ILE A 43 -1.68 9.41 -2.00
C ILE A 43 -1.77 7.91 -1.74
N LEU A 44 -2.44 7.17 -2.63
CA LEU A 44 -2.40 5.71 -2.66
C LEU A 44 -1.11 5.25 -3.33
N ALA A 45 -0.29 4.50 -2.60
CA ALA A 45 1.03 4.09 -3.06
C ALA A 45 1.02 3.06 -4.19
N PRO A 46 2.07 3.00 -5.02
CA PRO A 46 2.27 1.91 -5.97
C PRO A 46 2.57 0.62 -5.19
N MET A 47 1.76 -0.41 -5.42
CA MET A 47 1.90 -1.72 -4.79
C MET A 47 1.74 -2.80 -5.86
N VAL A 48 2.82 -3.57 -6.08
CA VAL A 48 2.85 -4.65 -7.07
C VAL A 48 1.76 -5.66 -6.77
N GLU A 49 0.87 -5.91 -7.73
CA GLU A 49 -0.29 -6.80 -7.60
C GLU A 49 -1.28 -6.41 -6.48
N GLN A 50 -1.31 -5.13 -6.07
CA GLN A 50 -2.21 -4.67 -4.99
C GLN A 50 -2.82 -3.27 -5.21
N SER A 51 -2.54 -2.61 -6.33
CA SER A 51 -2.97 -1.22 -6.59
C SER A 51 -3.65 -1.07 -7.95
N GLU A 52 -4.25 -2.16 -8.42
CA GLU A 52 -5.05 -2.22 -9.64
C GLU A 52 -6.25 -1.28 -9.54
N PHE A 53 -6.82 -0.94 -10.70
CA PHE A 53 -7.99 -0.06 -10.80
C PHE A 53 -9.09 -0.37 -9.78
N ALA A 54 -9.50 -1.63 -9.63
CA ALA A 54 -10.55 -2.01 -8.70
C ALA A 54 -10.23 -1.68 -7.23
N TRP A 55 -8.96 -1.79 -6.82
CA TRP A 55 -8.54 -1.43 -5.46
C TRP A 55 -8.47 0.09 -5.27
N ARG A 56 -8.03 0.83 -6.29
CA ARG A 56 -8.10 2.30 -6.30
C ARG A 56 -9.54 2.78 -6.17
N MET A 57 -10.46 2.16 -6.89
CA MET A 57 -11.89 2.46 -6.80
C MET A 57 -12.47 2.11 -5.43
N LEU A 58 -12.04 0.99 -4.84
CA LEU A 58 -12.44 0.63 -3.48
C LEU A 58 -12.02 1.72 -2.49
N THR A 59 -10.79 2.20 -2.60
CA THR A 59 -10.29 3.29 -1.75
C THR A 59 -11.11 4.58 -1.96
N ARG A 60 -11.33 5.01 -3.21
CA ARG A 60 -12.12 6.21 -3.53
C ARG A 60 -13.57 6.10 -3.05
N SER A 61 -14.13 4.90 -2.97
CA SER A 61 -15.54 4.69 -2.61
C SER A 61 -15.88 5.12 -1.18
N PHE A 62 -14.90 5.21 -0.27
CA PHE A 62 -15.11 5.68 1.09
C PHE A 62 -15.11 7.21 1.21
N MET A 63 -14.75 7.91 0.13
CA MET A 63 -14.66 9.35 0.08
C MET A 63 -15.91 9.94 -0.59
N SER A 64 -16.23 11.19 -0.28
CA SER A 64 -17.30 11.90 -0.98
C SER A 64 -16.86 12.20 -2.44
N PRO A 65 -17.78 12.45 -3.37
CA PRO A 65 -17.42 12.83 -4.73
C PRO A 65 -16.53 14.09 -4.83
N SER A 66 -16.59 14.99 -3.84
CA SER A 66 -15.74 16.18 -3.79
C SER A 66 -14.35 15.89 -3.24
N THR A 67 -14.21 14.99 -2.26
CA THR A 67 -12.91 14.67 -1.66
C THR A 67 -12.18 13.55 -2.39
N SER A 68 -12.89 12.67 -3.10
CA SER A 68 -12.29 11.56 -3.85
C SER A 68 -11.32 12.04 -4.94
N LYS A 69 -11.54 13.23 -5.52
CA LYS A 69 -10.64 13.86 -6.49
C LYS A 69 -9.32 14.33 -5.88
N ASN A 70 -9.27 14.50 -4.55
CA ASN A 70 -8.05 14.90 -3.82
C ASN A 70 -7.14 13.68 -3.54
N LEU A 71 -7.58 12.47 -3.85
CA LEU A 71 -6.76 11.27 -3.79
C LEU A 71 -5.99 11.13 -5.11
N LEU A 72 -4.67 11.27 -5.03
CA LEU A 72 -3.76 10.80 -6.09
C LEU A 72 -3.53 9.30 -5.90
N ALA A 73 -3.59 8.53 -6.97
CA ALA A 73 -3.29 7.12 -6.91
C ALA A 73 -2.16 6.76 -7.87
N TYR A 74 -1.50 5.64 -7.58
CA TYR A 74 -0.48 5.05 -8.43
C TYR A 74 -0.95 3.70 -8.96
N THR A 75 -0.48 3.34 -10.15
CA THR A 75 -0.58 1.96 -10.63
C THR A 75 0.36 1.03 -9.85
N PRO A 76 0.22 -0.30 -10.01
CA PRO A 76 1.32 -1.21 -9.70
C PRO A 76 2.58 -0.81 -10.47
N MET A 77 3.75 -1.22 -9.96
CA MET A 77 5.02 -0.99 -10.64
C MET A 77 5.15 -1.93 -11.84
N PHE A 78 5.34 -1.37 -13.03
CA PHE A 78 5.51 -2.13 -14.28
C PHE A 78 6.99 -2.22 -14.69
N HIS A 79 7.40 -3.36 -15.24
CA HIS A 79 8.75 -3.48 -15.81
C HIS A 79 8.79 -2.91 -17.22
N SER A 80 9.51 -1.81 -17.43
CA SER A 80 9.63 -1.10 -18.71
C SER A 80 9.85 -2.01 -19.92
N ARG A 81 10.93 -2.80 -19.95
CA ARG A 81 11.21 -3.72 -21.08
C ARG A 81 10.07 -4.70 -21.38
N MET A 82 9.52 -5.37 -20.36
CA MET A 82 8.39 -6.29 -20.58
C MET A 82 7.15 -5.53 -21.06
N PHE A 83 6.94 -4.31 -20.57
CA PHE A 83 5.86 -3.44 -21.01
C PHE A 83 6.04 -3.01 -22.47
N THR A 84 7.25 -2.74 -22.93
CA THR A 84 7.55 -2.40 -24.33
C THR A 84 7.40 -3.59 -25.26
N ASP A 85 8.00 -4.73 -24.91
CA ASP A 85 8.18 -5.85 -25.85
C ASP A 85 7.01 -6.84 -25.86
N THR A 86 6.22 -6.90 -24.78
CA THR A 86 5.24 -7.96 -24.58
C THR A 86 3.81 -7.41 -24.47
N PRO A 87 3.03 -7.37 -25.57
CA PRO A 87 1.64 -6.91 -25.53
C PRO A 87 0.78 -7.62 -24.48
N LYS A 88 0.95 -8.94 -24.33
CA LYS A 88 0.26 -9.73 -23.29
C LYS A 88 0.59 -9.29 -21.86
N TYR A 89 1.82 -8.81 -21.62
CA TYR A 89 2.19 -8.26 -20.31
C TYR A 89 1.46 -6.94 -20.08
N ARG A 90 1.37 -6.06 -21.08
CA ARG A 90 0.58 -4.82 -20.98
C ARG A 90 -0.88 -5.10 -20.67
N GLU A 91 -1.52 -5.96 -21.46
CA GLU A 91 -2.95 -6.30 -21.31
C GLU A 91 -3.28 -6.89 -19.94
N SER A 92 -2.36 -7.65 -19.35
CA SER A 92 -2.55 -8.27 -18.03
C SER A 92 -2.20 -7.35 -16.86
N HIS A 93 -1.80 -6.10 -17.10
CA HIS A 93 -1.35 -5.16 -16.05
C HIS A 93 -1.96 -3.76 -16.16
N PHE A 94 -2.35 -3.30 -17.36
CA PHE A 94 -2.84 -1.95 -17.61
C PHE A 94 -3.95 -1.95 -18.67
N GLN A 95 -5.15 -1.53 -18.30
CA GLN A 95 -6.38 -1.58 -19.13
C GLN A 95 -7.00 -0.19 -19.34
N PRO A 96 -6.29 0.75 -20.01
CA PRO A 96 -6.81 2.09 -20.28
C PRO A 96 -7.87 2.11 -21.39
N LEU A 97 -7.87 1.10 -22.27
CA LEU A 97 -8.82 0.92 -23.37
C LEU A 97 -9.44 -0.47 -23.31
N LYS A 98 -10.59 -0.66 -23.98
CA LYS A 98 -11.19 -1.99 -24.17
C LYS A 98 -10.42 -2.86 -25.18
N THR A 99 -9.70 -2.21 -26.08
CA THR A 99 -8.85 -2.85 -27.10
C THR A 99 -7.39 -2.87 -26.66
N THR A 100 -6.60 -3.76 -27.25
CA THR A 100 -5.16 -3.82 -27.05
C THR A 100 -4.47 -2.51 -27.44
N LEU A 101 -3.52 -2.07 -26.61
CA LEU A 101 -2.67 -0.92 -26.94
C LEU A 101 -1.78 -1.23 -28.16
N PRO A 102 -1.74 -0.34 -29.18
CA PRO A 102 -0.86 -0.49 -30.34
C PRO A 102 0.60 -0.74 -29.96
N SER A 103 1.34 -1.49 -30.79
CA SER A 103 2.77 -1.77 -30.65
C SER A 103 3.45 -1.68 -32.02
N PRO A 104 4.34 -0.70 -32.29
CA PRO A 104 4.83 0.35 -31.38
C PRO A 104 3.73 1.34 -30.95
N PRO A 105 3.97 2.18 -29.92
CA PRO A 105 3.02 3.22 -29.53
C PRO A 105 2.81 4.21 -30.69
N ASP A 106 1.55 4.48 -31.02
CA ASP A 106 1.16 5.46 -32.03
C ASP A 106 0.68 6.73 -31.34
N THR A 107 1.58 7.70 -31.19
CA THR A 107 1.31 8.96 -30.46
C THR A 107 0.31 9.84 -31.18
N TYR A 108 0.23 9.76 -32.53
CA TYR A 108 -0.74 10.51 -33.31
C TYR A 108 -2.16 10.01 -33.05
N HIS A 109 -2.41 8.71 -33.21
CA HIS A 109 -3.74 8.15 -32.91
C HIS A 109 -4.08 8.26 -31.43
N ALA A 110 -3.08 8.13 -30.55
CA ALA A 110 -3.30 8.31 -29.13
C ALA A 110 -3.75 9.73 -28.74
N SER A 111 -3.32 10.75 -29.50
CA SER A 111 -3.78 12.12 -29.30
C SER A 111 -5.24 12.35 -29.71
N GLN A 112 -5.84 11.41 -30.44
CA GLN A 112 -7.22 11.48 -30.93
C GLN A 112 -8.22 10.72 -30.05
N TYR A 113 -7.76 9.98 -29.04
CA TYR A 113 -8.67 9.30 -28.13
C TYR A 113 -9.61 10.29 -27.45
N THR A 114 -10.87 9.89 -27.35
CA THR A 114 -11.92 10.63 -26.68
C THR A 114 -12.24 10.00 -25.32
N ASP A 115 -12.99 10.72 -24.48
CA ASP A 115 -13.45 10.18 -23.20
C ASP A 115 -14.27 8.88 -23.35
N ALA A 116 -14.90 8.67 -24.51
CA ALA A 116 -15.68 7.45 -24.79
C ALA A 116 -14.81 6.20 -25.02
N ASP A 117 -13.55 6.38 -25.41
CA ASP A 117 -12.59 5.29 -25.62
C ASP A 117 -11.97 4.82 -24.29
N MET A 118 -11.94 5.70 -23.30
CA MET A 118 -11.33 5.45 -21.99
C MET A 118 -12.10 4.38 -21.22
N TYR A 119 -11.39 3.38 -20.73
CA TYR A 119 -11.97 2.23 -20.04
C TYR A 119 -11.77 2.28 -18.53
N LEU A 120 -10.71 1.66 -18.00
CA LEU A 120 -10.48 1.54 -16.55
C LEU A 120 -9.30 2.39 -16.10
N ASP A 121 -8.08 1.91 -16.32
CA ASP A 121 -6.88 2.57 -15.82
C ASP A 121 -6.72 3.95 -16.47
N GLY A 122 -6.67 4.99 -15.64
CA GLY A 122 -6.44 6.34 -16.12
C GLY A 122 -7.68 7.03 -16.71
N ASN A 123 -8.86 6.42 -16.57
CA ASN A 123 -10.10 7.03 -17.02
C ASN A 123 -10.31 8.42 -16.37
N PRO A 124 -10.42 9.51 -17.15
CA PRO A 124 -10.51 10.88 -16.63
C PRO A 124 -11.68 11.13 -15.68
N ALA A 125 -12.78 10.37 -15.82
CA ALA A 125 -13.98 10.57 -15.01
C ALA A 125 -13.88 9.92 -13.62
N ILE A 126 -13.13 8.82 -13.49
CA ILE A 126 -13.21 7.95 -12.31
C ILE A 126 -11.88 7.57 -11.67
N ASP A 127 -10.75 7.61 -12.40
CA ASP A 127 -9.46 7.10 -11.90
C ASP A 127 -8.35 8.15 -11.80
N ARG A 128 -8.59 9.38 -12.28
CA ARG A 128 -7.64 10.50 -12.17
C ARG A 128 -7.81 11.35 -10.89
N PRO A 129 -6.73 11.94 -10.34
CA PRO A 129 -5.36 11.89 -10.85
C PRO A 129 -4.66 10.54 -10.62
N LEU A 130 -3.91 10.07 -11.61
CA LEU A 130 -3.20 8.78 -11.65
C LEU A 130 -1.77 8.95 -12.14
N PHE A 131 -0.81 8.43 -11.37
CA PHE A 131 0.58 8.28 -11.82
C PHE A 131 0.88 6.82 -12.18
N VAL A 132 1.53 6.61 -13.33
CA VAL A 132 1.91 5.26 -13.78
C VAL A 132 3.37 5.02 -13.45
N GLN A 133 3.65 4.02 -12.63
CA GLN A 133 5.01 3.75 -12.15
C GLN A 133 5.71 2.64 -12.94
N PHE A 134 6.94 2.92 -13.36
CA PHE A 134 7.84 1.93 -13.96
C PHE A 134 9.06 1.62 -13.09
N CYS A 135 9.60 0.41 -13.26
CA CYS A 135 11.01 0.14 -13.02
C CYS A 135 11.76 -0.03 -14.36
N SER A 136 12.98 0.49 -14.41
CA SER A 136 13.86 0.39 -15.57
C SER A 136 15.33 0.52 -15.14
N ASN A 137 16.21 0.12 -16.03
CA ASN A 137 17.64 0.42 -16.03
C ASN A 137 18.15 0.80 -17.44
N SER A 138 17.23 1.07 -18.36
CA SER A 138 17.49 1.48 -19.74
C SER A 138 16.62 2.70 -20.06
N PRO A 139 17.22 3.87 -20.37
CA PRO A 139 16.46 5.06 -20.78
C PRO A 139 15.57 4.82 -21.99
N GLU A 140 16.01 4.00 -22.94
CA GLU A 140 15.24 3.69 -24.14
C GLU A 140 14.03 2.79 -23.82
N ASP A 141 14.23 1.69 -23.09
CA ASP A 141 13.13 0.80 -22.69
C ASP A 141 12.08 1.57 -21.87
N LEU A 142 12.53 2.49 -21.02
CA LEU A 142 11.67 3.32 -20.19
C LEU A 142 10.85 4.31 -21.01
N LEU A 143 11.47 5.00 -21.97
CA LEU A 143 10.78 5.96 -22.83
C LEU A 143 9.72 5.28 -23.70
N GLN A 144 10.06 4.15 -24.33
CA GLN A 144 9.12 3.39 -25.16
C GLN A 144 7.92 2.91 -24.32
N ALA A 145 8.16 2.40 -23.11
CA ALA A 145 7.09 2.01 -22.20
C ALA A 145 6.22 3.20 -21.79
N ALA A 146 6.84 4.36 -21.53
CA ALA A 146 6.15 5.57 -21.13
C ALA A 146 5.23 6.15 -22.21
N HIS A 147 5.61 6.06 -23.49
CA HIS A 147 4.75 6.51 -24.60
C HIS A 147 3.41 5.75 -24.67
N HIS A 148 3.36 4.48 -24.25
CA HIS A 148 2.11 3.73 -24.20
C HIS A 148 1.14 4.23 -23.13
N VAL A 149 1.63 4.86 -22.05
CA VAL A 149 0.80 5.23 -20.89
C VAL A 149 0.55 6.72 -20.76
N ALA A 150 1.41 7.56 -21.36
CA ALA A 150 1.32 9.03 -21.29
C ALA A 150 -0.07 9.62 -21.63
N PRO A 151 -0.85 9.09 -22.59
CA PRO A 151 -2.21 9.59 -22.85
C PRO A 151 -3.18 9.38 -21.68
N PHE A 152 -2.91 8.37 -20.84
CA PHE A 152 -3.83 7.82 -19.84
C PHE A 152 -3.42 8.15 -18.40
N CYS A 153 -2.35 8.92 -18.17
CA CYS A 153 -1.91 9.29 -16.82
C CYS A 153 -1.60 10.79 -16.70
N ASP A 154 -1.53 11.27 -15.47
CA ASP A 154 -1.16 12.67 -15.18
C ASP A 154 0.36 12.83 -15.06
N ALA A 155 1.06 11.76 -14.70
CA ALA A 155 2.52 11.68 -14.74
C ALA A 155 3.03 10.24 -14.91
N VAL A 156 4.28 10.11 -15.37
CA VAL A 156 5.04 8.86 -15.34
C VAL A 156 6.02 8.90 -14.18
N ASP A 157 6.00 7.87 -13.33
CA ASP A 157 6.85 7.79 -12.14
C ASP A 157 7.96 6.74 -12.30
N LEU A 158 9.18 7.09 -11.89
CA LEU A 158 10.30 6.14 -11.80
C LEU A 158 10.44 5.58 -10.38
N ASN A 159 10.36 4.25 -10.27
CA ASN A 159 10.65 3.55 -9.03
C ASN A 159 12.16 3.50 -8.76
N LEU A 160 12.59 4.18 -7.69
CA LEU A 160 13.95 4.17 -7.15
C LEU A 160 13.98 3.61 -5.71
N GLY A 161 12.94 2.89 -5.30
CA GLY A 161 12.71 2.52 -3.90
C GLY A 161 12.45 1.04 -3.64
N CYS A 162 12.18 0.21 -4.66
CA CYS A 162 11.89 -1.21 -4.47
C CYS A 162 13.14 -1.97 -3.99
N PRO A 163 13.14 -2.57 -2.79
CA PRO A 163 14.30 -3.27 -2.26
C PRO A 163 14.25 -4.79 -2.48
N GLN A 164 13.29 -5.28 -3.27
CA GLN A 164 13.01 -6.70 -3.42
C GLN A 164 14.11 -7.44 -4.18
N GLY A 165 14.21 -8.76 -3.98
CA GLY A 165 15.22 -9.58 -4.65
C GLY A 165 15.13 -9.55 -6.18
N ILE A 166 13.93 -9.39 -6.73
CA ILE A 166 13.74 -9.26 -8.19
C ILE A 166 14.33 -7.95 -8.73
N ALA A 167 14.21 -6.86 -7.97
CA ALA A 167 14.83 -5.57 -8.28
C ALA A 167 16.36 -5.63 -8.21
N ARG A 168 16.90 -6.38 -7.24
CA ARG A 168 18.34 -6.65 -7.16
C ARG A 168 18.84 -7.37 -8.40
N ARG A 169 18.15 -8.45 -8.81
CA ARG A 169 18.55 -9.27 -9.97
C ARG A 169 18.42 -8.49 -11.28
N GLY A 170 17.39 -7.66 -11.41
CA GLY A 170 17.17 -6.84 -12.60
C GLY A 170 17.91 -5.50 -12.60
N HIS A 171 18.63 -5.16 -11.52
CA HIS A 171 19.34 -3.89 -11.35
C HIS A 171 18.43 -2.66 -11.58
N TYR A 172 17.32 -2.59 -10.86
CA TYR A 172 16.40 -1.45 -10.86
C TYR A 172 15.90 -1.14 -9.43
N GLY A 173 15.06 -0.12 -9.25
CA GLY A 173 14.53 0.24 -7.93
C GLY A 173 15.63 0.77 -7.01
N ALA A 174 15.65 0.33 -5.76
CA ALA A 174 16.64 0.79 -4.77
C ALA A 174 18.09 0.33 -5.06
N PHE A 175 18.31 -0.47 -6.12
CA PHE A 175 19.65 -0.90 -6.55
C PHE A 175 20.25 0.03 -7.62
N LEU A 176 19.54 1.10 -7.99
CA LEU A 176 20.09 2.20 -8.77
C LEU A 176 20.69 3.31 -7.91
N GLN A 177 20.50 3.27 -6.59
CA GLN A 177 20.95 4.34 -5.69
C GLN A 177 22.49 4.49 -5.63
N GLU A 178 23.24 3.55 -6.21
CA GLU A 178 24.68 3.61 -6.38
C GLU A 178 25.11 4.16 -7.76
N ASP A 179 24.20 4.28 -8.73
CA ASP A 179 24.47 4.72 -10.11
C ASP A 179 23.65 5.97 -10.44
N TRP A 180 24.10 7.11 -9.92
CA TRP A 180 23.38 8.38 -10.00
C TRP A 180 23.34 8.93 -11.43
N ASP A 181 24.37 8.66 -12.23
CA ASP A 181 24.42 9.02 -13.64
C ASP A 181 23.33 8.31 -14.44
N LEU A 182 23.09 7.02 -14.18
CA LEU A 182 21.99 6.30 -14.80
C LEU A 182 20.64 6.82 -14.34
N VAL A 183 20.47 7.12 -13.04
CA VAL A 183 19.23 7.72 -12.52
C VAL A 183 18.93 9.05 -13.22
N TYR A 184 19.94 9.92 -13.35
CA TYR A 184 19.82 11.18 -14.09
C TYR A 184 19.36 10.94 -15.53
N LYS A 185 20.06 10.06 -16.27
CA LYS A 185 19.73 9.75 -17.67
C LYS A 185 18.31 9.17 -17.84
N LEU A 186 17.85 8.34 -16.90
CA LEU A 186 16.50 7.77 -16.95
C LEU A 186 15.42 8.86 -16.81
N ILE A 187 15.59 9.79 -15.86
CA ILE A 187 14.61 10.84 -15.59
C ILE A 187 14.68 11.92 -16.67
N ASP A 188 15.88 12.38 -17.03
CA ASP A 188 16.10 13.43 -18.04
C ASP A 188 15.55 13.03 -19.40
N ARG A 189 15.78 11.78 -19.83
CA ARG A 189 15.21 11.23 -21.07
C ARG A 189 13.68 11.31 -21.10
N LEU A 190 13.01 10.95 -20.02
CA LEU A 190 11.55 11.07 -19.94
C LEU A 190 11.11 12.54 -19.84
N HIS A 191 11.83 13.36 -19.08
CA HIS A 191 11.49 14.75 -18.86
C HIS A 191 11.54 15.55 -20.17
N THR A 192 12.54 15.30 -21.01
CA THR A 192 12.74 16.00 -22.27
C THR A 192 11.80 15.53 -23.38
N GLU A 193 11.37 14.25 -23.37
CA GLU A 193 10.65 13.67 -24.52
C GLU A 193 9.17 13.34 -24.26
N LEU A 194 8.71 13.25 -23.00
CA LEU A 194 7.29 13.07 -22.70
C LEU A 194 6.55 14.40 -22.61
N ALA A 195 5.31 14.42 -23.13
CA ALA A 195 4.39 15.54 -22.94
C ALA A 195 3.86 15.64 -21.49
N VAL A 196 3.81 14.51 -20.77
CA VAL A 196 3.41 14.47 -19.36
C VAL A 196 4.61 14.64 -18.42
N PRO A 197 4.41 15.20 -17.21
CA PRO A 197 5.45 15.31 -16.19
C PRO A 197 5.99 13.96 -15.74
N VAL A 198 7.22 14.00 -15.20
CA VAL A 198 7.93 12.84 -14.65
C VAL A 198 8.06 13.03 -13.15
N THR A 199 7.84 11.98 -12.38
CA THR A 199 8.05 11.97 -10.92
C THR A 199 8.97 10.82 -10.54
N ALA A 200 9.47 10.81 -9.31
CA ALA A 200 10.28 9.70 -8.82
C ALA A 200 9.97 9.37 -7.37
N LYS A 201 9.96 8.07 -7.06
CA LYS A 201 9.81 7.55 -5.69
C LYS A 201 11.09 6.90 -5.20
N MET A 202 11.73 7.50 -4.20
CA MET A 202 13.00 7.05 -3.62
C MET A 202 12.85 6.55 -2.17
N ARG A 203 13.94 5.97 -1.65
CA ARG A 203 14.18 5.69 -0.24
C ARG A 203 15.27 6.63 0.28
N ILE A 204 15.29 6.87 1.59
CA ILE A 204 16.42 7.58 2.22
C ILE A 204 17.70 6.76 2.12
N LEU A 205 18.85 7.46 2.11
CA LEU A 205 20.18 6.85 2.07
C LEU A 205 20.79 6.78 3.47
N GLU A 206 22.08 6.43 3.56
CA GLU A 206 22.77 6.19 4.82
C GLU A 206 22.82 7.42 5.73
N THR A 207 22.89 8.62 5.15
CA THR A 207 22.87 9.91 5.87
C THR A 207 21.84 10.85 5.25
N ARG A 208 21.35 11.82 6.04
CA ARG A 208 20.41 12.84 5.58
C ARG A 208 21.02 13.76 4.52
N GLU A 209 22.33 14.04 4.62
CA GLU A 209 23.09 14.85 3.66
C GLU A 209 23.19 14.15 2.30
N LYS A 210 23.56 12.86 2.29
CA LYS A 210 23.62 12.07 1.05
C LYS A 210 22.22 11.88 0.44
N THR A 211 21.20 11.75 1.30
CA THR A 211 19.80 11.73 0.85
C THR A 211 19.43 13.04 0.14
N LEU A 212 19.86 14.19 0.67
CA LEU A 212 19.64 15.51 0.05
C LEU A 212 20.35 15.64 -1.30
N GLU A 213 21.61 15.22 -1.40
CA GLU A 213 22.35 15.22 -2.67
C GLU A 213 21.67 14.34 -3.73
N TYR A 214 21.20 13.15 -3.33
CA TYR A 214 20.47 12.27 -4.22
C TYR A 214 19.13 12.87 -4.67
N ALA A 215 18.36 13.47 -3.74
CA ALA A 215 17.12 14.18 -4.07
C ALA A 215 17.37 15.35 -5.03
N LYS A 216 18.44 16.13 -4.83
CA LYS A 216 18.84 17.22 -5.74
C LYS A 216 19.18 16.70 -7.14
N THR A 217 19.84 15.55 -7.24
CA THR A 217 20.17 14.91 -8.52
C THR A 217 18.90 14.46 -9.28
N ILE A 218 17.94 13.86 -8.56
CA ILE A 218 16.63 13.46 -9.12
C ILE A 218 15.85 14.68 -9.63
N LEU A 219 15.83 15.77 -8.84
CA LEU A 219 15.14 17.01 -9.19
C LEU A 219 15.81 17.73 -10.38
N SER A 220 17.15 17.80 -10.40
CA SER A 220 17.88 18.44 -11.49
C SER A 220 17.79 17.67 -12.81
N ALA A 221 17.51 16.36 -12.76
CA ALA A 221 17.19 15.55 -13.92
C ALA A 221 15.77 15.80 -14.48
N GLY A 222 14.94 16.61 -13.82
CA GLY A 222 13.60 16.96 -14.31
C GLY A 222 12.45 16.17 -13.70
N ALA A 223 12.62 15.59 -12.51
CA ALA A 223 11.48 15.12 -11.70
C ALA A 223 10.69 16.31 -11.16
N SER A 224 9.38 16.36 -11.44
CA SER A 224 8.46 17.41 -10.96
C SER A 224 8.07 17.23 -9.49
N ILE A 225 8.00 15.99 -9.03
CA ILE A 225 7.63 15.64 -7.65
C ILE A 225 8.55 14.51 -7.19
N ILE A 226 9.02 14.59 -5.95
CA ILE A 226 9.74 13.51 -5.30
C ILE A 226 8.89 12.88 -4.19
N THR A 227 8.74 11.57 -4.21
CA THR A 227 8.16 10.81 -3.09
C THR A 227 9.28 10.16 -2.30
N VAL A 228 9.34 10.41 -1.00
CA VAL A 228 10.42 9.93 -0.12
C VAL A 228 9.86 8.93 0.88
N HIS A 229 10.29 7.67 0.76
CA HIS A 229 10.08 6.68 1.80
C HIS A 229 11.17 6.84 2.87
N GLY A 230 10.78 7.18 4.10
CA GLY A 230 11.69 7.35 5.24
C GLY A 230 12.42 6.09 5.73
N ARG A 231 12.55 5.05 4.91
CA ARG A 231 13.30 3.83 5.24
C ARG A 231 14.40 3.59 4.22
N GLN A 232 15.57 3.17 4.68
CA GLN A 232 16.67 2.72 3.82
C GLN A 232 16.32 1.42 3.09
N ARG A 233 17.13 1.04 2.09
CA ARG A 233 16.90 -0.15 1.26
C ARG A 233 16.87 -1.46 2.07
N ASP A 234 17.72 -1.59 3.07
CA ASP A 234 17.87 -2.79 3.89
C ASP A 234 16.77 -2.95 4.95
N GLN A 235 16.09 -1.85 5.29
CA GLN A 235 14.89 -1.81 6.13
C GLN A 235 13.66 -2.43 5.42
N LYS A 236 13.64 -3.76 5.35
CA LYS A 236 12.57 -4.58 4.75
C LYS A 236 12.34 -5.88 5.53
N GLY A 237 11.19 -6.52 5.32
CA GLY A 237 10.87 -7.80 5.96
C GLY A 237 10.80 -7.67 7.48
N HIS A 238 11.53 -8.51 8.21
CA HIS A 238 11.67 -8.43 9.66
C HIS A 238 12.57 -7.27 10.13
N ALA A 239 13.37 -6.68 9.23
CA ALA A 239 14.23 -5.54 9.50
C ALA A 239 13.56 -4.18 9.16
N THR A 240 12.25 -4.17 8.87
CA THR A 240 11.55 -2.97 8.35
C THR A 240 11.72 -1.74 9.25
N GLY A 241 11.59 -1.89 10.57
CA GLY A 241 11.69 -0.76 11.49
C GLY A 241 10.72 0.39 11.20
N LEU A 242 10.94 1.53 11.84
CA LEU A 242 10.17 2.75 11.61
C LEU A 242 10.73 3.54 10.42
N ALA A 243 9.84 4.26 9.74
CA ALA A 243 10.25 5.30 8.81
C ALA A 243 10.70 6.55 9.59
N ASP A 244 11.82 7.13 9.19
CA ASP A 244 12.38 8.34 9.74
C ASP A 244 11.81 9.57 9.01
N TRP A 245 10.82 10.20 9.64
CA TRP A 245 10.23 11.45 9.16
C TRP A 245 11.15 12.65 9.32
N SER A 246 12.14 12.60 10.21
CA SER A 246 13.08 13.71 10.44
C SER A 246 13.98 13.94 9.21
N VAL A 247 14.32 12.88 8.49
CA VAL A 247 15.05 12.99 7.21
C VAL A 247 14.18 13.66 6.15
N ILE A 248 12.87 13.35 6.09
CA ILE A 248 11.96 13.99 5.14
C ILE A 248 11.83 15.49 5.47
N LYS A 249 11.70 15.84 6.75
CA LYS A 249 11.72 17.24 7.22
C LYS A 249 13.02 17.94 6.84
N TYR A 250 14.16 17.28 7.03
CA TYR A 250 15.46 17.81 6.63
C TYR A 250 15.53 18.09 5.12
N LEU A 251 14.99 17.21 4.28
CA LEU A 251 14.88 17.47 2.84
C LEU A 251 14.00 18.69 2.54
N ARG A 252 12.81 18.76 3.16
CA ARG A 252 11.90 19.90 3.00
C ARG A 252 12.61 21.22 3.34
N ASP A 253 13.34 21.27 4.44
CA ASP A 253 14.02 22.49 4.89
C ASP A 253 15.21 22.91 4.01
N ASN A 254 15.80 21.99 3.25
CA ASN A 254 17.02 22.23 2.46
C ASN A 254 16.82 22.17 0.93
N LEU A 255 15.59 21.91 0.48
CA LEU A 255 15.18 21.98 -0.93
C LEU A 255 14.44 23.30 -1.18
N PRO A 256 14.48 23.83 -2.42
CA PRO A 256 13.75 25.05 -2.77
C PRO A 256 12.28 24.98 -2.34
N PRO A 257 11.68 26.05 -1.77
CA PRO A 257 10.33 26.03 -1.22
C PRO A 257 9.28 25.46 -2.18
N ASP A 258 9.39 25.77 -3.48
CA ASP A 258 8.45 25.30 -4.51
C ASP A 258 8.61 23.82 -4.90
N THR A 259 9.62 23.12 -4.37
CA THR A 259 9.79 21.67 -4.59
C THR A 259 8.63 20.93 -3.97
N VAL A 260 7.98 20.04 -4.72
CA VAL A 260 6.89 19.20 -4.19
C VAL A 260 7.44 17.91 -3.62
N VAL A 261 7.13 17.63 -2.35
CA VAL A 261 7.60 16.43 -1.63
C VAL A 261 6.41 15.65 -1.09
N PHE A 262 6.36 14.35 -1.40
CA PHE A 262 5.42 13.43 -0.77
C PHE A 262 6.13 12.55 0.27
N ALA A 263 5.60 12.54 1.49
CA ALA A 263 6.11 11.69 2.56
C ALA A 263 5.51 10.28 2.49
N ASN A 264 6.31 9.25 2.76
CA ASN A 264 5.84 7.87 2.79
C ASN A 264 6.47 7.07 3.94
N GLY A 265 5.65 6.25 4.61
CA GLY A 265 6.06 5.33 5.67
C GLY A 265 5.39 5.64 7.00
N ASN A 266 5.04 4.59 7.76
CA ASN A 266 4.35 4.65 9.05
C ASN A 266 2.91 5.22 9.04
N ILE A 267 2.22 5.25 7.89
CA ILE A 267 0.84 5.75 7.76
C ILE A 267 -0.14 4.57 7.84
N LEU A 268 -0.73 4.34 9.02
CA LEU A 268 -1.57 3.17 9.31
C LEU A 268 -3.06 3.51 9.49
N THR A 269 -3.36 4.75 9.87
CA THR A 269 -4.70 5.26 10.16
C THR A 269 -4.87 6.67 9.60
N TYR A 270 -6.13 7.14 9.48
CA TYR A 270 -6.43 8.50 9.04
C TYR A 270 -5.69 9.57 9.85
N GLY A 271 -5.62 9.40 11.19
CA GLY A 271 -4.94 10.34 12.08
C GLY A 271 -3.42 10.46 11.87
N ASP A 272 -2.78 9.44 11.30
CA ASP A 272 -1.33 9.49 11.01
C ASP A 272 -1.01 10.44 9.85
N ILE A 273 -1.99 10.78 9.01
CA ILE A 273 -1.81 11.65 7.83
C ILE A 273 -1.46 13.07 8.27
N GLU A 274 -2.27 13.66 9.14
CA GLU A 274 -2.05 15.01 9.64
C GLU A 274 -0.77 15.09 10.47
N GLN A 275 -0.50 14.08 11.31
CA GLN A 275 0.74 14.00 12.09
C GLN A 275 1.98 13.98 11.18
N CYS A 276 1.93 13.20 10.09
CA CYS A 276 3.03 13.14 9.13
C CYS A 276 3.22 14.48 8.39
N LEU A 277 2.14 15.12 7.95
CA LEU A 277 2.20 16.45 7.32
C LEU A 277 2.82 17.48 8.26
N GLN A 278 2.40 17.53 9.52
CA GLN A 278 2.93 18.45 10.52
C GLN A 278 4.41 18.18 10.83
N ALA A 279 4.79 16.92 10.98
CA ALA A 279 6.17 16.54 11.31
C ALA A 279 7.16 16.77 10.15
N THR A 280 6.71 16.59 8.91
CA THR A 280 7.58 16.62 7.72
C THR A 280 7.52 17.92 6.94
N GLY A 281 6.41 18.66 7.00
CA GLY A 281 6.14 19.78 6.10
C GLY A 281 5.96 19.36 4.63
N ALA A 282 5.73 18.07 4.37
CA ALA A 282 5.50 17.56 3.02
C ALA A 282 4.17 18.07 2.44
N ASP A 283 4.08 18.11 1.10
CA ASP A 283 2.88 18.54 0.38
C ASP A 283 1.78 17.47 0.38
N GLY A 284 2.15 16.21 0.60
CA GLY A 284 1.23 15.09 0.61
C GLY A 284 1.79 13.86 1.30
N VAL A 285 0.91 12.96 1.70
CA VAL A 285 1.23 11.74 2.44
C VAL A 285 0.74 10.52 1.68
N MET A 286 1.67 9.58 1.48
CA MET A 286 1.43 8.33 0.79
C MET A 286 1.30 7.16 1.77
N SER A 287 0.22 6.39 1.65
CA SER A 287 0.05 5.11 2.36
C SER A 287 0.03 3.92 1.40
N ALA A 288 0.68 2.83 1.83
CA ALA A 288 0.75 1.55 1.12
C ALA A 288 0.06 0.46 1.94
N GLU A 289 0.81 -0.21 2.84
CA GLU A 289 0.28 -1.30 3.67
C GLU A 289 -0.93 -0.89 4.49
N GLY A 290 -0.96 0.34 5.04
CA GLY A 290 -2.13 0.86 5.76
C GLY A 290 -3.41 0.78 4.92
N ASN A 291 -3.36 1.30 3.69
CA ASN A 291 -4.47 1.20 2.73
C ASN A 291 -4.80 -0.24 2.33
N LEU A 292 -3.79 -1.11 2.19
CA LEU A 292 -4.00 -2.50 1.79
C LEU A 292 -4.75 -3.34 2.86
N TYR A 293 -4.57 -2.99 4.15
CA TYR A 293 -5.28 -3.63 5.26
C TYR A 293 -6.59 -2.92 5.61
N ASP A 294 -6.67 -1.62 5.37
CA ASP A 294 -7.86 -0.79 5.55
C ASP A 294 -8.00 0.21 4.39
N PRO A 295 -8.80 -0.10 3.36
CA PRO A 295 -8.96 0.79 2.20
C PRO A 295 -9.68 2.10 2.54
N SER A 296 -10.25 2.23 3.74
CA SER A 296 -10.90 3.45 4.21
C SER A 296 -9.93 4.46 4.86
N ILE A 297 -8.62 4.16 4.92
CA ILE A 297 -7.61 4.99 5.62
C ILE A 297 -7.61 6.49 5.25
N PHE A 298 -8.05 6.85 4.05
CA PHE A 298 -8.12 8.24 3.57
C PHE A 298 -9.48 8.91 3.76
N ALA A 299 -10.45 8.19 4.33
CA ALA A 299 -11.79 8.69 4.60
C ALA A 299 -11.96 8.99 6.10
N GLU A 300 -12.73 10.03 6.37
CA GLU A 300 -13.16 10.32 7.74
C GLU A 300 -14.15 9.26 8.21
N PRO A 301 -14.14 8.92 9.52
CA PRO A 301 -15.18 8.09 10.09
C PRO A 301 -16.54 8.81 9.94
N PRO A 302 -17.64 8.07 9.73
CA PRO A 302 -18.97 8.67 9.74
C PRO A 302 -19.22 9.35 11.09
N PRO A 303 -20.03 10.43 11.13
CA PRO A 303 -20.45 11.05 12.38
C PRO A 303 -21.09 10.03 13.33
N VAL A 304 -20.92 10.25 14.63
CA VAL A 304 -21.53 9.39 15.66
C VAL A 304 -23.05 9.35 15.47
N GLY A 305 -23.63 8.14 15.43
CA GLY A 305 -25.05 7.92 15.18
C GLY A 305 -25.43 7.81 13.69
N SER A 306 -24.47 7.99 12.77
CA SER A 306 -24.65 7.84 11.32
C SER A 306 -23.84 6.68 10.73
N GLU A 307 -23.46 5.70 11.54
CA GLU A 307 -22.61 4.56 11.15
C GLU A 307 -23.26 3.65 10.09
N GLY A 308 -24.60 3.60 10.07
CA GLY A 308 -25.35 2.70 9.20
C GLY A 308 -25.04 1.23 9.50
N ARG A 309 -25.01 0.39 8.46
CA ARG A 309 -24.76 -1.05 8.57
C ARG A 309 -23.30 -1.44 8.30
N GLU A 310 -22.49 -0.51 7.81
CA GLU A 310 -21.15 -0.80 7.29
C GLU A 310 -20.02 -0.45 8.26
N TYR A 311 -20.25 0.52 9.14
CA TYR A 311 -19.27 1.01 10.09
C TYR A 311 -19.59 0.49 11.50
N TRP A 312 -18.59 -0.03 12.20
CA TRP A 312 -18.71 -0.44 13.60
C TRP A 312 -18.03 0.61 14.48
N ARG A 313 -18.67 0.94 15.61
CA ARG A 313 -18.12 1.79 16.65
C ARG A 313 -18.29 1.11 18.01
N GLY A 314 -17.21 0.97 18.75
CA GLY A 314 -17.18 0.41 20.09
C GLY A 314 -17.60 1.41 21.16
N ARG A 315 -17.79 0.90 22.39
CA ARG A 315 -18.07 1.68 23.61
C ARG A 315 -16.86 2.52 24.03
N ASP A 316 -15.66 2.10 23.63
CA ASP A 316 -14.40 2.85 23.78
C ASP A 316 -14.23 4.00 22.75
N GLY A 317 -15.23 4.22 21.89
CA GLY A 317 -15.22 5.26 20.85
C GLY A 317 -14.40 4.92 19.61
N LYS A 318 -13.62 3.83 19.62
CA LYS A 318 -12.89 3.36 18.44
C LYS A 318 -13.86 2.79 17.43
N GLY A 319 -13.54 2.95 16.15
CA GLY A 319 -14.37 2.40 15.08
C GLY A 319 -13.59 2.04 13.85
N GLY A 320 -14.29 1.44 12.88
CA GLY A 320 -13.77 1.07 11.57
C GLY A 320 -14.85 0.40 10.72
N TYR A 321 -14.61 0.34 9.41
CA TYR A 321 -15.49 -0.40 8.50
C TYR A 321 -15.40 -1.90 8.74
N ARG A 322 -16.55 -2.58 8.65
CA ARG A 322 -16.62 -4.04 8.83
C ARG A 322 -16.14 -4.76 7.57
N MET A 323 -15.46 -5.89 7.76
CA MET A 323 -14.86 -6.65 6.67
C MET A 323 -15.87 -7.19 5.65
N ASP A 324 -17.06 -7.56 6.10
CA ASP A 324 -18.17 -7.99 5.24
C ASP A 324 -18.64 -6.85 4.33
N ALA A 325 -18.81 -5.64 4.88
CA ALA A 325 -19.19 -4.45 4.15
C ALA A 325 -18.13 -4.07 3.10
N VAL A 326 -16.86 -4.05 3.49
CA VAL A 326 -15.75 -3.71 2.58
C VAL A 326 -15.59 -4.77 1.49
N MET A 327 -15.68 -6.06 1.82
CA MET A 327 -15.62 -7.14 0.83
C MET A 327 -16.80 -7.06 -0.15
N ARG A 328 -18.03 -6.87 0.35
CA ARG A 328 -19.22 -6.70 -0.51
C ARG A 328 -19.05 -5.52 -1.46
N ARG A 329 -18.55 -4.38 -0.95
CA ARG A 329 -18.28 -3.19 -1.77
C ARG A 329 -17.22 -3.46 -2.84
N TYR A 330 -16.16 -4.18 -2.51
CA TYR A 330 -15.13 -4.60 -3.47
C TYR A 330 -15.72 -5.50 -4.57
N MET A 331 -16.54 -6.48 -4.20
CA MET A 331 -17.23 -7.36 -5.16
C MET A 331 -18.16 -6.55 -6.08
N ASP A 332 -18.91 -5.60 -5.54
CA ASP A 332 -19.77 -4.70 -6.32
C ASP A 332 -18.98 -3.89 -7.35
N ILE A 333 -17.78 -3.41 -7.00
CA ILE A 333 -16.87 -2.73 -7.94
C ILE A 333 -16.44 -3.67 -9.07
N ILE A 334 -16.10 -4.92 -8.74
CA ILE A 334 -15.75 -5.94 -9.74
C ILE A 334 -16.92 -6.16 -10.70
N HIS A 335 -18.15 -6.35 -10.19
CA HIS A 335 -19.32 -6.52 -11.04
C HIS A 335 -19.57 -5.31 -11.96
N ARG A 336 -19.61 -4.11 -11.38
CA ARG A 336 -19.97 -2.89 -12.13
C ARG A 336 -18.94 -2.52 -13.18
N TYR A 337 -17.66 -2.46 -12.79
CA TYR A 337 -16.63 -1.90 -13.66
C TYR A 337 -15.91 -2.95 -14.48
N ILE A 338 -15.63 -4.12 -13.91
CA ILE A 338 -14.81 -5.15 -14.58
C ILE A 338 -15.67 -6.06 -15.43
N LEU A 339 -16.85 -6.45 -14.93
CA LEU A 339 -17.78 -7.32 -15.64
C LEU A 339 -18.82 -6.56 -16.46
N GLY A 340 -19.03 -5.26 -16.20
CA GLY A 340 -20.06 -4.46 -16.84
C GLY A 340 -21.49 -4.90 -16.47
N GLN A 341 -21.67 -5.46 -15.28
CA GLN A 341 -22.92 -6.06 -14.81
C GLN A 341 -23.39 -5.40 -13.50
N ALA A 342 -24.70 -5.39 -13.28
CA ALA A 342 -25.23 -5.03 -11.97
C ALA A 342 -24.75 -6.04 -10.91
N PRO A 343 -24.38 -5.59 -9.70
CA PRO A 343 -24.09 -6.52 -8.62
C PRO A 343 -25.31 -7.39 -8.28
N PRO A 344 -25.10 -8.62 -7.82
CA PRO A 344 -26.20 -9.49 -7.42
C PRO A 344 -26.96 -8.89 -6.23
N ALA A 345 -28.27 -9.12 -6.19
CA ALA A 345 -29.09 -8.74 -5.06
C ALA A 345 -28.70 -9.58 -3.83
N ARG A 346 -28.44 -8.92 -2.71
CA ARG A 346 -28.05 -9.56 -1.44
C ARG A 346 -28.90 -8.98 -0.30
N PRO A 347 -29.20 -9.76 0.77
CA PRO A 347 -29.89 -9.23 1.93
C PRO A 347 -29.10 -8.09 2.58
N PRO A 348 -29.76 -7.20 3.36
CA PRO A 348 -29.07 -6.20 4.16
C PRO A 348 -28.03 -6.85 5.08
N LEU A 349 -26.89 -6.18 5.25
CA LEU A 349 -25.87 -6.60 6.19
C LEU A 349 -26.44 -6.66 7.61
N PHE A 350 -26.16 -7.74 8.34
CA PHE A 350 -26.72 -7.98 9.67
C PHE A 350 -26.39 -6.87 10.68
N LEU A 351 -27.37 -6.49 11.49
CA LEU A 351 -27.19 -5.71 12.73
C LEU A 351 -27.81 -6.46 13.92
N PRO A 352 -27.24 -6.37 15.13
CA PRO A 352 -27.87 -6.91 16.34
C PRO A 352 -29.29 -6.40 16.58
N SER A 353 -29.58 -5.14 16.22
CA SER A 353 -30.92 -4.56 16.31
C SER A 353 -31.99 -5.29 15.49
N ASP A 354 -31.59 -5.98 14.40
CA ASP A 354 -32.52 -6.73 13.55
C ASP A 354 -33.13 -7.94 14.30
N ALA A 355 -32.40 -8.52 15.26
CA ALA A 355 -32.87 -9.65 16.07
C ALA A 355 -33.88 -9.20 17.15
N ILE A 356 -33.77 -7.97 17.63
CA ILE A 356 -34.69 -7.39 18.64
C ILE A 356 -36.07 -7.13 18.00
N SER A 357 -36.11 -6.70 16.73
CA SER A 357 -37.37 -6.51 16.00
C SER A 357 -38.18 -7.80 15.82
N THR A 358 -37.54 -8.97 15.76
CA THR A 358 -38.26 -10.24 15.63
C THR A 358 -38.92 -10.74 16.92
N GLU A 359 -38.54 -10.23 18.09
CA GLU A 359 -39.18 -10.61 19.36
C GLU A 359 -40.45 -9.80 19.66
N HIS A 360 -40.52 -8.55 19.17
CA HIS A 360 -41.70 -7.68 19.34
C HIS A 360 -42.87 -7.96 18.39
N ASP A 361 -42.68 -8.80 17.36
CA ASP A 361 -43.72 -9.17 16.38
C ASP A 361 -44.36 -10.55 16.62
N SER A 362 -44.12 -11.15 17.80
CA SER A 362 -44.67 -12.45 18.20
C SER A 362 -46.14 -12.42 18.67
N THR A 363 -46.99 -11.60 18.03
CA THR A 363 -48.46 -11.68 18.16
C THR A 363 -49.17 -11.64 16.80
N SER A 364 -48.72 -12.43 15.83
CA SER A 364 -49.63 -12.93 14.79
C SER A 364 -49.12 -14.22 14.15
N ALA A 365 -49.78 -15.33 14.47
CA ALA A 365 -49.58 -16.60 13.80
C ALA A 365 -50.27 -16.59 12.43
N PRO A 366 -49.67 -17.16 11.37
CA PRO A 366 -50.42 -17.62 10.22
C PRO A 366 -50.54 -19.15 10.20
N ALA A 367 -51.71 -19.57 9.74
CA ALA A 367 -52.21 -20.94 9.71
C ALA A 367 -51.43 -21.87 8.77
N ALA A 368 -51.38 -23.14 9.17
CA ALA A 368 -50.82 -24.26 8.43
C ALA A 368 -51.64 -24.60 7.17
N THR A 369 -50.95 -24.94 6.09
CA THR A 369 -51.52 -25.70 4.96
C THR A 369 -50.67 -26.93 4.65
N ASN A 370 -51.36 -28.05 4.54
CA ASN A 370 -50.89 -29.43 4.47
C ASN A 370 -50.17 -29.82 3.16
N ALA A 371 -49.15 -30.68 3.27
CA ALA A 371 -48.72 -31.60 2.19
C ALA A 371 -48.30 -32.96 2.81
N PRO A 372 -48.58 -34.11 2.16
CA PRO A 372 -48.63 -35.42 2.83
C PRO A 372 -47.29 -36.20 2.84
N PRO A 373 -47.16 -37.26 3.66
CA PRO A 373 -45.88 -37.86 4.05
C PRO A 373 -45.46 -39.06 3.19
N CYS A 374 -44.17 -39.23 2.97
CA CYS A 374 -43.58 -40.48 2.45
C CYS A 374 -42.63 -41.10 3.50
N GLN A 375 -42.89 -42.38 3.77
CA GLN A 375 -42.29 -43.24 4.81
C GLN A 375 -40.82 -43.66 4.55
N PRO A 376 -40.10 -44.12 5.59
CA PRO A 376 -38.68 -44.44 5.56
C PRO A 376 -38.42 -45.88 5.09
N LYS A 377 -37.23 -46.13 4.52
CA LYS A 377 -36.68 -47.48 4.35
C LYS A 377 -35.30 -47.59 4.98
N SER A 378 -35.22 -48.62 5.82
CA SER A 378 -34.14 -49.10 6.66
C SER A 378 -33.18 -50.05 5.93
N HIS A 379 -32.11 -50.43 6.68
CA HIS A 379 -31.18 -51.55 6.49
C HIS A 379 -29.92 -51.21 5.67
N THR A 380 -28.69 -51.51 6.08
CA THR A 380 -28.14 -52.25 7.24
C THR A 380 -26.64 -51.99 7.31
N ARG A 381 -26.08 -51.94 8.52
CA ARG A 381 -24.64 -51.97 8.84
C ARG A 381 -24.12 -53.41 8.81
N PRO A 382 -22.81 -53.63 8.61
CA PRO A 382 -22.12 -54.51 9.56
C PRO A 382 -20.81 -53.89 10.09
N GLU A 383 -20.54 -54.20 11.37
CA GLU A 383 -19.35 -53.93 12.18
C GLU A 383 -18.29 -55.03 11.89
N ASP A 384 -17.00 -54.71 11.73
CA ASP A 384 -15.90 -54.60 12.72
C ASP A 384 -14.87 -55.74 12.50
N SER A 385 -13.60 -55.38 12.36
CA SER A 385 -12.47 -56.11 12.96
C SER A 385 -11.15 -55.36 12.75
N ASP A 386 -10.41 -55.28 13.85
CA ASP A 386 -9.15 -54.59 14.12
C ASP A 386 -7.88 -55.05 13.35
N GLN A 387 -6.88 -54.16 13.40
CA GLN A 387 -5.42 -54.41 13.56
C GLN A 387 -4.50 -54.73 12.35
N LEU A 388 -3.57 -53.79 12.02
CA LEU A 388 -2.09 -53.89 12.14
C LEU A 388 -1.32 -52.91 11.19
N GLU A 389 -0.19 -52.39 11.70
CA GLU A 389 0.75 -51.42 11.10
C GLU A 389 1.56 -51.92 9.89
N GLY A 390 1.97 -51.01 9.00
CA GLY A 390 3.03 -51.21 7.99
C GLY A 390 3.33 -49.94 7.14
N PRO A 391 4.58 -49.70 6.71
CA PRO A 391 5.07 -48.39 6.24
C PRO A 391 4.64 -48.02 4.80
N PRO A 392 4.66 -46.72 4.42
CA PRO A 392 4.08 -46.29 3.15
C PRO A 392 4.95 -46.69 1.95
N SER A 393 4.42 -47.52 1.06
CA SER A 393 5.03 -47.84 -0.23
C SER A 393 4.52 -46.90 -1.35
N LYS A 394 5.39 -46.68 -2.32
CA LYS A 394 5.39 -45.61 -3.34
C LYS A 394 4.10 -45.56 -4.18
N LYS A 395 3.51 -44.36 -4.30
CA LYS A 395 2.39 -44.06 -5.22
C LYS A 395 2.78 -44.36 -6.67
N GLN A 396 2.13 -45.37 -7.24
CA GLN A 396 2.16 -45.72 -8.65
C GLN A 396 1.26 -44.75 -9.44
N LYS A 397 1.79 -44.25 -10.55
CA LYS A 397 1.19 -43.26 -11.45
C LYS A 397 0.01 -43.90 -12.23
N GLN A 398 -1.24 -43.57 -11.90
CA GLN A 398 -2.38 -43.87 -12.78
C GLN A 398 -2.48 -42.80 -13.87
N LYS A 399 -2.42 -43.26 -15.13
CA LYS A 399 -2.53 -42.44 -16.34
C LYS A 399 -4.00 -42.14 -16.66
N ASN A 400 -4.27 -40.85 -16.83
CA ASN A 400 -5.20 -40.20 -17.77
C ASN A 400 -6.67 -40.66 -17.82
N SER A 401 -7.53 -39.87 -17.16
CA SER A 401 -8.74 -39.34 -17.80
C SER A 401 -8.44 -37.91 -18.31
N LYS A 402 -8.72 -37.63 -19.59
CA LYS A 402 -8.52 -36.31 -20.21
C LYS A 402 -9.50 -35.29 -19.59
N PRO A 403 -9.07 -34.11 -19.10
CA PRO A 403 -10.01 -33.04 -18.81
C PRO A 403 -10.46 -32.40 -20.13
N GLN A 404 -11.78 -32.31 -20.29
CA GLN A 404 -12.46 -31.47 -21.28
C GLN A 404 -11.96 -30.02 -21.15
N GLY A 405 -11.68 -29.38 -22.30
CA GLY A 405 -11.49 -27.94 -22.48
C GLY A 405 -10.48 -27.27 -21.54
N LYS A 406 -9.32 -26.85 -22.05
CA LYS A 406 -8.51 -25.84 -21.35
C LYS A 406 -9.39 -24.59 -21.20
N GLN A 407 -9.93 -24.36 -19.99
CA GLN A 407 -10.49 -23.06 -19.63
C GLN A 407 -9.42 -22.01 -19.93
N GLU A 408 -9.79 -21.01 -20.72
CA GLU A 408 -8.92 -19.91 -21.05
C GLU A 408 -8.49 -19.22 -19.74
N LYS A 409 -7.18 -19.03 -19.56
CA LYS A 409 -6.63 -18.50 -18.32
C LYS A 409 -7.07 -17.04 -18.20
N VAL A 410 -7.81 -16.70 -17.15
CA VAL A 410 -8.20 -15.32 -16.84
C VAL A 410 -6.94 -14.46 -16.65
N THR A 411 -6.84 -13.38 -17.43
CA THR A 411 -5.68 -12.47 -17.46
C THR A 411 -5.98 -11.06 -16.97
N SER A 412 -7.24 -10.73 -16.66
CA SER A 412 -7.60 -9.39 -16.16
C SER A 412 -6.83 -9.08 -14.88
N PRO A 413 -6.06 -7.98 -14.81
CA PRO A 413 -5.29 -7.61 -13.62
C PRO A 413 -6.19 -7.50 -12.38
N ASN A 414 -7.38 -6.93 -12.55
CA ASN A 414 -8.36 -6.73 -11.49
C ASN A 414 -8.91 -8.05 -10.93
N LEU A 415 -9.11 -9.07 -11.77
CA LEU A 415 -9.60 -10.39 -11.35
C LEU A 415 -8.50 -11.24 -10.72
N THR A 416 -7.27 -11.14 -11.21
CA THR A 416 -6.12 -11.88 -10.65
C THR A 416 -5.72 -11.38 -9.28
N ALA A 417 -5.92 -10.08 -9.00
CA ALA A 417 -5.58 -9.47 -7.71
C ALA A 417 -6.63 -9.72 -6.61
N MET A 418 -7.84 -10.21 -6.94
CA MET A 418 -8.92 -10.39 -5.94
C MET A 418 -8.52 -11.27 -4.76
N GLN A 419 -7.95 -12.45 -5.01
CA GLN A 419 -7.57 -13.37 -3.94
C GLN A 419 -6.53 -12.75 -2.98
N PRO A 420 -5.38 -12.22 -3.47
CA PRO A 420 -4.41 -11.60 -2.56
C PRO A 420 -4.98 -10.37 -1.82
N HIS A 421 -5.76 -9.51 -2.48
CA HIS A 421 -6.45 -8.39 -1.83
C HIS A 421 -7.29 -8.85 -0.63
N LEU A 422 -8.09 -9.90 -0.80
CA LEU A 422 -8.95 -10.42 0.26
C LEU A 422 -8.15 -11.09 1.39
N PHE A 423 -6.98 -11.68 1.11
CA PHE A 423 -6.10 -12.16 2.18
C PHE A 423 -5.50 -11.03 3.02
N HIS A 424 -5.26 -9.87 2.43
CA HIS A 424 -4.84 -8.68 3.16
C HIS A 424 -6.02 -8.12 3.97
N LEU A 425 -7.13 -7.81 3.32
CA LEU A 425 -8.33 -7.25 3.93
C LEU A 425 -8.85 -8.10 5.10
N LEU A 426 -8.95 -9.41 4.91
CA LEU A 426 -9.53 -10.35 5.88
C LEU A 426 -8.51 -10.94 6.85
N ARG A 427 -7.26 -10.44 6.88
CA ARG A 427 -6.15 -11.02 7.64
C ARG A 427 -6.50 -11.43 9.09
N PRO A 428 -7.06 -10.56 9.95
CA PRO A 428 -7.43 -10.96 11.31
C PRO A 428 -8.58 -11.98 11.34
N LEU A 429 -9.54 -11.92 10.41
CA LEU A 429 -10.67 -12.84 10.33
C LEU A 429 -10.23 -14.24 9.92
N VAL A 430 -9.46 -14.39 8.84
CA VAL A 430 -8.99 -15.71 8.33
C VAL A 430 -8.03 -16.41 9.29
N SER A 431 -7.45 -15.67 10.24
CA SER A 431 -6.63 -16.26 11.30
C SER A 431 -7.46 -17.03 12.35
N LYS A 432 -8.75 -16.68 12.49
CA LYS A 432 -9.69 -17.28 13.44
C LYS A 432 -10.72 -18.18 12.76
N HIS A 433 -11.14 -17.85 11.54
CA HIS A 433 -12.18 -18.55 10.79
C HIS A 433 -11.57 -19.40 9.67
N ILE A 434 -11.16 -20.63 10.03
CA ILE A 434 -10.56 -21.60 9.11
C ILE A 434 -11.43 -21.86 7.86
N PRO A 435 -12.77 -22.03 7.97
CA PRO A 435 -13.60 -22.26 6.78
C PRO A 435 -13.51 -21.13 5.73
N VAL A 436 -13.47 -19.86 6.18
CA VAL A 436 -13.31 -18.69 5.31
C VAL A 436 -11.95 -18.73 4.63
N ARG A 437 -10.88 -18.96 5.41
CA ARG A 437 -9.51 -19.06 4.88
C ARG A 437 -9.39 -20.13 3.80
N ASP A 438 -9.93 -21.32 4.06
CA ASP A 438 -9.80 -22.47 3.19
C ASP A 438 -10.64 -22.28 1.91
N ALA A 439 -11.83 -21.67 2.01
CA ALA A 439 -12.63 -21.29 0.85
C ALA A 439 -11.91 -20.24 -0.02
N LEU A 440 -11.38 -19.18 0.60
CA LEU A 440 -10.63 -18.13 -0.10
C LEU A 440 -9.38 -18.69 -0.79
N ALA A 441 -8.63 -19.59 -0.15
CA ALA A 441 -7.44 -20.23 -0.73
C ALA A 441 -7.75 -21.08 -1.97
N ARG A 442 -8.97 -21.64 -2.06
CA ARG A 442 -9.43 -22.42 -3.22
C ARG A 442 -9.95 -21.56 -4.37
N CYS A 443 -10.29 -20.30 -4.12
CA CYS A 443 -10.74 -19.39 -5.17
C CYS A 443 -9.70 -19.27 -6.30
N ARG A 444 -10.21 -18.98 -7.50
CA ARG A 444 -9.41 -18.77 -8.72
C ARG A 444 -9.84 -17.47 -9.37
N ALA A 445 -8.92 -16.82 -10.09
CA ALA A 445 -9.22 -15.59 -10.81
C ALA A 445 -10.42 -15.81 -11.75
N GLY A 446 -11.42 -14.92 -11.65
CA GLY A 446 -12.66 -14.99 -12.44
C GLY A 446 -13.74 -15.95 -11.92
N ASP A 447 -13.49 -16.73 -10.86
CA ASP A 447 -14.52 -17.59 -10.24
C ASP A 447 -15.37 -16.79 -9.23
N LEU A 448 -16.20 -15.88 -9.75
CA LEU A 448 -17.05 -15.00 -8.94
C LEU A 448 -18.00 -15.77 -8.01
N PRO A 449 -18.65 -16.89 -8.41
CA PRO A 449 -19.45 -17.69 -7.50
C PRO A 449 -18.68 -18.18 -6.27
N ALA A 450 -17.41 -18.57 -6.43
CA ALA A 450 -16.57 -18.95 -5.28
C ALA A 450 -16.29 -17.75 -4.35
N PHE A 451 -16.05 -16.56 -4.90
CA PHE A 451 -15.87 -15.35 -4.09
C PHE A 451 -17.15 -14.90 -3.38
N GLU A 452 -18.33 -15.04 -4.00
CA GLU A 452 -19.63 -14.80 -3.34
C GLU A 452 -19.88 -15.80 -2.21
N HIS A 453 -19.46 -17.06 -2.37
CA HIS A 453 -19.50 -18.02 -1.27
C HIS A 453 -18.55 -17.63 -0.12
N VAL A 454 -17.36 -17.10 -0.43
CA VAL A 454 -16.49 -16.55 0.63
C VAL A 454 -17.17 -15.36 1.31
N LEU A 455 -17.83 -14.47 0.56
CA LEU A 455 -18.57 -13.34 1.13
C LEU A 455 -19.66 -13.81 2.10
N SER A 456 -20.43 -14.85 1.76
CA SER A 456 -21.45 -15.38 2.67
C SER A 456 -20.86 -15.91 3.97
N LEU A 457 -19.72 -16.61 3.89
CA LEU A 457 -19.01 -17.10 5.08
C LEU A 457 -18.43 -15.94 5.94
N VAL A 458 -17.98 -14.86 5.29
CA VAL A 458 -17.52 -13.65 5.98
C VAL A 458 -18.70 -12.97 6.68
N GLU A 459 -19.84 -12.78 6.00
CA GLU A 459 -21.06 -12.20 6.59
C GLU A 459 -21.55 -12.99 7.81
N ASP A 460 -21.55 -14.32 7.74
CA ASP A 460 -21.87 -15.19 8.88
C ASP A 460 -20.89 -15.04 10.04
N ALA A 461 -19.58 -14.95 9.75
CA ALA A 461 -18.56 -14.72 10.77
C ALA A 461 -18.73 -13.34 11.42
N VAL A 462 -18.90 -12.27 10.64
CA VAL A 462 -19.12 -10.91 11.16
C VAL A 462 -20.38 -10.86 12.03
N LYS A 463 -21.48 -11.52 11.62
CA LYS A 463 -22.68 -11.66 12.43
C LYS A 463 -22.40 -12.28 13.80
N GLN A 464 -21.66 -13.39 13.85
CA GLN A 464 -21.26 -14.03 15.10
C GLN A 464 -20.39 -13.11 15.97
N GLY A 465 -19.46 -12.38 15.34
CA GLY A 465 -18.62 -11.40 16.02
C GLY A 465 -19.42 -10.28 16.68
N LEU A 466 -20.37 -9.69 15.95
CA LEU A 466 -21.25 -8.63 16.46
C LEU A 466 -22.09 -9.12 17.65
N LEU A 467 -22.70 -10.31 17.55
CA LEU A 467 -23.48 -10.89 18.65
C LEU A 467 -22.60 -11.16 19.89
N ALA A 468 -21.38 -11.66 19.70
CA ALA A 468 -20.44 -11.88 20.78
C ALA A 468 -20.01 -10.58 21.47
N TYR A 469 -19.83 -9.50 20.68
CA TYR A 469 -19.51 -8.19 21.22
C TYR A 469 -20.65 -7.58 22.04
N GLU A 470 -21.90 -7.75 21.61
CA GLU A 470 -23.06 -7.29 22.41
C GLU A 470 -23.17 -8.05 23.74
N ALA A 471 -22.86 -9.35 23.74
CA ALA A 471 -22.86 -10.17 24.94
C ALA A 471 -21.72 -9.81 25.91
N ASP A 472 -20.51 -9.53 25.40
CA ASP A 472 -19.34 -9.18 26.21
C ASP A 472 -18.38 -8.24 25.45
N ALA A 473 -18.65 -6.93 25.53
CA ALA A 473 -17.81 -5.92 24.89
C ALA A 473 -16.39 -5.85 25.49
N ALA A 474 -16.25 -6.16 26.79
CA ALA A 474 -14.98 -6.07 27.51
C ALA A 474 -13.95 -7.10 27.01
N ALA A 475 -14.40 -8.23 26.44
CA ALA A 475 -13.51 -9.20 25.79
C ALA A 475 -12.84 -8.67 24.50
N PHE A 476 -13.40 -7.63 23.87
CA PHE A 476 -12.90 -7.08 22.60
C PHE A 476 -12.18 -5.75 22.77
N GLU A 477 -12.59 -4.97 23.77
CA GLU A 477 -12.02 -3.67 24.06
C GLU A 477 -10.83 -3.83 25.01
N THR A 478 -9.65 -3.45 24.54
CA THR A 478 -8.49 -3.34 25.43
C THR A 478 -8.63 -2.07 26.24
N ALA A 479 -8.54 -2.17 27.58
CA ALA A 479 -8.38 -1.01 28.44
C ALA A 479 -7.26 -0.10 27.89
N PRO A 480 -7.43 1.24 27.94
CA PRO A 480 -6.32 2.15 27.67
C PRO A 480 -5.14 1.71 28.53
N PRO A 481 -3.91 1.64 27.99
CA PRO A 481 -2.77 1.38 28.85
C PRO A 481 -2.77 2.42 29.97
N GLU A 482 -2.89 1.98 31.22
CA GLU A 482 -2.54 2.82 32.39
C GLU A 482 -1.18 3.44 32.10
N GLU A 483 -1.04 4.73 32.41
CA GLU A 483 0.13 5.57 32.16
C GLU A 483 1.44 4.82 32.42
N ALA A 484 1.93 4.11 31.40
CA ALA A 484 3.24 3.51 31.41
C ALA A 484 4.22 4.68 31.26
N ALA A 485 4.75 5.09 32.40
CA ALA A 485 5.92 5.93 32.68
C ALA A 485 6.32 6.93 31.59
N ALA A 486 6.38 8.20 31.98
CA ALA A 486 6.70 9.38 31.19
C ALA A 486 8.13 9.45 30.58
N ASP A 487 8.79 8.33 30.33
CA ASP A 487 10.13 8.28 29.74
C ASP A 487 10.24 7.18 28.68
N GLU A 488 9.70 7.45 27.49
CA GLU A 488 10.17 6.95 26.19
C GLU A 488 9.30 7.58 25.08
N LYS A 489 9.91 8.07 24.00
CA LYS A 489 9.21 8.73 22.89
C LYS A 489 8.04 7.87 22.41
N LEU A 490 6.83 8.44 22.46
CA LEU A 490 5.53 7.78 22.27
C LEU A 490 5.39 6.86 21.03
N ASP A 491 6.27 6.98 20.03
CA ASP A 491 6.16 6.35 18.71
C ASP A 491 7.10 5.15 18.46
N GLU A 492 7.90 4.73 19.45
CA GLU A 492 8.98 3.74 19.23
C GLU A 492 8.64 2.27 19.64
N SER A 493 7.36 1.93 19.86
CA SER A 493 6.94 0.56 20.24
C SER A 493 5.85 -0.02 19.34
N SER A 494 6.05 -1.25 18.85
CA SER A 494 5.00 -1.93 18.06
C SER A 494 3.82 -2.36 18.93
N VAL A 495 4.07 -2.68 20.22
CA VAL A 495 3.04 -3.08 21.18
C VAL A 495 2.07 -1.91 21.43
N ARG A 496 2.60 -0.71 21.64
CA ARG A 496 1.80 0.50 21.81
C ARG A 496 1.01 0.83 20.54
N THR A 497 1.67 0.71 19.38
CA THR A 497 1.00 0.89 18.08
C THR A 497 -0.16 -0.09 17.90
N VAL A 498 0.03 -1.37 18.25
CA VAL A 498 -1.05 -2.37 18.23
C VAL A 498 -2.20 -1.95 19.15
N ALA A 499 -1.93 -1.56 20.40
CA ALA A 499 -2.99 -1.14 21.33
C ALA A 499 -3.83 0.06 20.81
N ARG A 500 -3.18 0.99 20.11
CA ARG A 500 -3.83 2.16 19.48
C ARG A 500 -4.77 1.74 18.34
N VAL A 501 -4.30 0.87 17.44
CA VAL A 501 -4.99 0.56 16.18
C VAL A 501 -5.83 -0.72 16.21
N LYS A 502 -5.71 -1.55 17.24
CA LYS A 502 -6.44 -2.81 17.37
C LYS A 502 -7.94 -2.56 17.31
N ARG A 503 -8.64 -3.41 16.58
CA ARG A 503 -10.10 -3.48 16.49
C ARG A 503 -10.54 -4.93 16.68
N PRO A 504 -11.84 -5.20 16.91
CA PRO A 504 -12.37 -6.54 16.81
C PRO A 504 -12.00 -7.18 15.45
N TRP A 505 -11.84 -8.50 15.42
CA TRP A 505 -11.25 -9.19 14.28
C TRP A 505 -12.09 -9.14 12.99
N TRP A 506 -13.36 -8.73 13.08
CA TRP A 506 -14.28 -8.51 11.96
C TRP A 506 -14.26 -7.08 11.40
N VAL A 507 -13.43 -6.21 11.97
CA VAL A 507 -13.28 -4.81 11.56
C VAL A 507 -11.94 -4.63 10.86
N CYS A 508 -11.94 -3.92 9.73
CA CYS A 508 -10.73 -3.53 9.01
C CYS A 508 -9.77 -2.80 9.96
N GLN A 509 -8.51 -3.22 9.93
CA GLN A 509 -7.49 -2.68 10.82
C GLN A 509 -6.09 -2.91 10.23
N PRO A 510 -5.14 -1.99 10.46
CA PRO A 510 -3.81 -2.11 9.92
C PRO A 510 -3.05 -3.29 10.52
N TYR A 511 -2.15 -3.88 9.73
CA TYR A 511 -1.20 -4.86 10.25
C TYR A 511 0.07 -4.17 10.76
N VAL A 512 0.30 -4.29 12.07
CA VAL A 512 1.51 -3.79 12.72
C VAL A 512 2.55 -4.90 12.77
N ARG A 513 3.69 -4.69 12.11
CA ARG A 513 4.84 -5.60 12.20
C ARG A 513 5.62 -5.30 13.49
N PRO A 514 6.10 -6.33 14.21
CA PRO A 514 7.03 -6.13 15.32
C PRO A 514 8.28 -5.36 14.86
N LEU A 515 8.78 -4.47 15.72
CA LEU A 515 10.04 -3.78 15.47
C LEU A 515 11.21 -4.78 15.47
N PRO A 516 12.34 -4.49 14.80
CA PRO A 516 13.46 -5.44 14.71
C PRO A 516 13.96 -5.94 16.08
N LYS A 517 14.06 -5.04 17.08
CA LYS A 517 14.43 -5.40 18.46
C LYS A 517 13.44 -6.40 19.07
N GLU A 518 12.14 -6.16 18.89
CA GLU A 518 11.07 -7.05 19.38
C GLU A 518 10.99 -8.37 18.59
N ALA A 519 11.28 -8.34 17.29
CA ALA A 519 11.33 -9.52 16.43
C ALA A 519 12.51 -10.43 16.78
N LEU A 520 13.67 -9.85 17.12
CA LEU A 520 14.83 -10.57 17.65
C LEU A 520 14.47 -11.23 18.99
N ALA A 521 13.85 -10.49 19.91
CA ALA A 521 13.44 -11.02 21.21
C ALA A 521 12.45 -12.19 21.08
N LYS A 522 11.57 -12.16 20.06
CA LYS A 522 10.62 -13.24 19.75
C LYS A 522 11.21 -14.38 18.90
N GLY A 523 12.49 -14.32 18.55
CA GLY A 523 13.17 -15.32 17.70
C GLY A 523 12.73 -15.31 16.23
N ALA A 524 11.92 -14.32 15.81
CA ALA A 524 11.45 -14.18 14.43
C ALA A 524 12.49 -13.51 13.51
N LEU A 525 13.56 -12.95 14.08
CA LEU A 525 14.74 -12.46 13.36
C LEU A 525 15.98 -13.13 13.97
N SER A 526 16.89 -13.60 13.11
CA SER A 526 18.19 -14.15 13.52
C SER A 526 19.30 -13.30 12.91
N LEU A 527 20.24 -12.81 13.73
CA LEU A 527 21.39 -12.07 13.24
C LEU A 527 22.33 -13.01 12.48
N THR A 528 22.77 -12.58 11.29
CA THR A 528 23.87 -13.28 10.60
C THR A 528 25.17 -13.09 11.37
N LYS A 529 26.15 -14.01 11.21
CA LYS A 529 27.49 -13.89 11.84
C LYS A 529 28.13 -12.52 11.58
N LYS A 530 27.93 -11.95 10.39
CA LYS A 530 28.44 -10.63 10.00
C LYS A 530 27.73 -9.48 10.73
N GLN A 531 26.42 -9.56 10.94
CA GLN A 531 25.65 -8.55 11.68
C GLN A 531 25.93 -8.62 13.18
N LYS A 532 26.09 -9.83 13.72
CA LYS A 532 26.49 -10.02 15.11
C LYS A 532 27.85 -9.36 15.36
N LYS A 533 28.83 -9.62 14.49
CA LYS A 533 30.14 -8.97 14.54
C LYS A 533 30.04 -7.44 14.42
N ARG A 534 29.22 -6.93 13.50
CA ARG A 534 29.05 -5.47 13.34
C ARG A 534 28.45 -4.82 14.59
N MET A 535 27.44 -5.43 15.22
CA MET A 535 26.91 -4.92 16.49
C MET A 535 27.93 -5.01 17.62
N GLU A 536 28.71 -6.09 17.70
CA GLU A 536 29.80 -6.22 18.67
C GLU A 536 30.86 -5.12 18.45
N ASP A 537 31.21 -4.82 17.19
CA ASP A 537 32.15 -3.77 16.82
C ASP A 537 31.59 -2.35 17.13
N GLU A 538 30.29 -2.14 16.91
CA GLU A 538 29.59 -0.87 17.16
C GLU A 538 29.41 -0.62 18.66
N GLN A 539 29.02 -1.65 19.41
CA GLN A 539 28.93 -1.61 20.87
C GLN A 539 30.31 -1.43 21.52
N ALA A 540 31.35 -2.10 21.00
CA ALA A 540 32.72 -1.89 21.45
C ALA A 540 33.21 -0.46 21.16
N ARG A 541 32.77 0.13 20.05
CA ARG A 541 33.08 1.53 19.70
C ARG A 541 32.34 2.52 20.59
N GLU A 542 31.06 2.29 20.87
CA GLU A 542 30.27 3.10 21.82
C GLU A 542 30.84 2.98 23.24
N GLU A 543 31.25 1.79 23.67
CA GLU A 543 31.93 1.59 24.96
C GLU A 543 33.29 2.30 24.99
N ALA A 544 34.04 2.29 23.89
CA ALA A 544 35.30 3.01 23.79
C ALA A 544 35.12 4.54 23.79
N GLU A 545 34.09 5.05 23.10
CA GLU A 545 33.71 6.46 23.09
C GLU A 545 33.21 6.91 24.48
N ALA A 546 32.35 6.13 25.14
CA ALA A 546 31.89 6.39 26.50
C ALA A 546 33.06 6.42 27.51
N LYS A 547 34.00 5.47 27.40
CA LYS A 547 35.20 5.41 28.23
C LYS A 547 36.16 6.57 27.97
N ALA A 548 36.23 7.07 26.73
CA ALA A 548 37.03 8.25 26.37
C ALA A 548 36.46 9.55 26.95
N VAL A 549 35.14 9.61 27.18
CA VAL A 549 34.45 10.76 27.80
C VAL A 549 34.25 10.56 29.31
N GLY A 550 34.81 9.51 29.90
CA GLY A 550 34.79 9.25 31.35
C GLY A 550 33.49 8.65 31.89
N LEU A 551 32.59 8.19 31.01
CA LEU A 551 31.36 7.49 31.39
C LEU A 551 31.62 5.98 31.53
N THR A 552 31.32 5.42 32.70
CA THR A 552 31.33 3.97 32.92
C THR A 552 29.94 3.37 32.65
N PRO A 553 29.80 2.41 31.73
CA PRO A 553 28.55 1.68 31.54
C PRO A 553 28.23 0.84 32.79
N GLY A 554 27.11 1.12 33.45
CA GLY A 554 26.59 0.31 34.58
C GLY A 554 27.01 0.74 36.00
N GLY A 555 27.34 2.01 36.23
CA GLY A 555 27.66 2.52 37.56
C GLY A 555 26.47 2.50 38.53
N LYS A 556 26.56 1.69 39.60
CA LYS A 556 25.67 1.79 40.76
C LYS A 556 25.99 3.07 41.53
N VAL A 557 24.95 3.80 41.94
CA VAL A 557 25.07 4.87 42.94
C VAL A 557 25.28 4.20 44.29
N GLU A 558 26.48 4.30 44.86
CA GLU A 558 26.73 3.94 46.26
C GLU A 558 26.38 5.13 47.15
N ALA A 559 25.46 4.92 48.10
CA ALA A 559 25.11 5.90 49.11
C ALA A 559 26.08 5.76 50.30
N GLU A 560 26.88 6.79 50.56
CA GLU A 560 27.62 6.91 51.83
C GLU A 560 26.76 7.63 52.87
N VAL A 561 26.65 7.02 54.06
CA VAL A 561 25.91 7.55 55.21
C VAL A 561 26.89 8.30 56.10
N GLU A 562 26.79 9.64 56.16
CA GLU A 562 27.42 10.40 57.24
C GLU A 562 26.54 10.47 58.49
N ALA A 563 27.22 10.51 59.63
CA ALA A 563 26.69 10.38 60.98
C ALA A 563 25.85 11.59 61.42
N ARG A 564 24.67 11.79 60.81
CA ARG A 564 23.55 12.60 61.33
C ARG A 564 22.23 12.46 60.55
N GLY A 565 22.01 11.35 59.84
CA GLY A 565 20.66 10.90 59.47
C GLY A 565 19.87 11.77 58.49
N GLN A 566 20.53 12.49 57.58
CA GLN A 566 19.88 13.09 56.41
C GLN A 566 20.60 12.66 55.13
N THR A 567 19.85 12.06 54.20
CA THR A 567 20.30 11.76 52.84
C THR A 567 20.19 13.03 52.02
N VAL A 568 21.30 13.56 51.52
CA VAL A 568 21.32 14.67 50.57
C VAL A 568 22.03 14.21 49.31
N GLU A 569 21.32 14.21 48.19
CA GLU A 569 21.94 14.07 46.87
C GLU A 569 22.61 15.40 46.52
N ILE A 570 23.95 15.40 46.43
CA ILE A 570 24.72 16.55 45.95
C ILE A 570 25.12 16.25 44.51
N PRO A 571 24.57 16.95 43.50
CA PRO A 571 25.10 16.89 42.15
C PRO A 571 26.48 17.55 42.14
N LYS A 572 27.52 16.81 41.73
CA LYS A 572 28.78 17.46 41.37
C LYS A 572 28.56 18.27 40.10
N GLU A 573 28.85 19.56 40.19
CA GLU A 573 28.82 20.52 39.08
C GLU A 573 29.66 20.07 37.89
N GLY A 574 29.08 20.17 36.69
CA GLY A 574 29.75 19.86 35.42
C GLY A 574 28.83 19.83 34.20
N LEU A 575 28.20 20.97 33.91
CA LEU A 575 27.63 21.46 32.63
C LEU A 575 26.98 20.50 31.58
N VAL A 576 25.67 20.74 31.36
CA VAL A 576 25.00 21.26 30.14
C VAL A 576 25.27 20.60 28.75
N CYS A 577 24.14 20.15 28.15
CA CYS A 577 23.75 20.00 26.74
C CYS A 577 24.75 19.51 25.66
N GLY A 578 24.27 18.52 24.91
CA GLY A 578 24.58 18.23 23.51
C GLY A 578 23.51 17.32 22.92
#